data_AF-A0A3B8PU39-F1
#
_entry.id   AF-A0A3B8PU39-F1
#
_cell.length_a   1.000
_cell.length_b   1.000
_cell.length_c   1.000
_cell.angle_alpha   90.00
_cell.angle_beta   90.00
_cell.angle_gamma   90.00
#
_symmetry.space_group_name_H-M   'P 1'
#
loop_
_entity.id
_entity.type
_entity.pdbx_description
1 polymer ?
#
loop_
_entity_poly.entity_id
_entity_poly.type
_entity_poly.pdbx_seq_one_letter_code
_entity_poly.pdbx_strand_id
1 'polypeptide(L)'
;MNCHSTDRTPSRRRDFCKSDVFALAVRVKRIMASPPEICPNCGALVPETAQACPECGADEETGWNDTALEQRLGIADPDDFDAEEWAREEAGEARRRPLAALWWITATLLLLAVVGLLVRGYWWH
;
A
#
# COMPACT_ATOMS: atom_id res chain seq x y z
N MET A 1 41.19 0.88 -12.71
CA MET A 1 42.49 0.21 -12.48
C MET A 1 42.23 -1.29 -12.38
N ASN A 2 42.81 -2.06 -13.30
CA ASN A 2 42.61 -3.51 -13.41
C ASN A 2 43.34 -4.26 -12.29
N CYS A 3 42.65 -5.17 -11.61
CA CYS A 3 43.28 -6.23 -10.83
C CYS A 3 43.25 -7.53 -11.65
N HIS A 4 44.39 -7.87 -12.22
CA HIS A 4 44.72 -9.25 -12.56
C HIS A 4 44.99 -10.00 -11.24
N SER A 5 44.33 -11.12 -11.00
CA SER A 5 44.86 -12.14 -10.09
C SER A 5 44.31 -13.51 -10.48
N THR A 6 45.17 -14.24 -11.18
CA THR A 6 45.23 -15.69 -11.11
C THR A 6 45.57 -16.08 -9.66
N ASP A 7 44.65 -16.68 -8.91
CA ASP A 7 44.98 -17.87 -8.14
C ASP A 7 43.74 -18.56 -7.54
N ARG A 8 43.83 -19.88 -7.47
CA ARG A 8 42.78 -20.80 -7.06
C ARG A 8 43.17 -21.41 -5.71
N THR A 9 43.13 -20.64 -4.62
CA THR A 9 43.28 -21.19 -3.26
C THR A 9 42.39 -20.47 -2.23
N PRO A 10 41.62 -21.20 -1.39
CA PRO A 10 40.80 -20.59 -0.36
C PRO A 10 41.51 -20.64 1.00
N SER A 11 42.32 -19.62 1.32
CA SER A 11 42.70 -19.36 2.72
C SER A 11 42.67 -17.87 3.04
N ARG A 12 41.53 -17.45 3.59
CA ARG A 12 41.43 -16.51 4.72
C ARG A 12 42.14 -15.15 4.57
N ARG A 13 41.51 -14.20 3.86
CA ARG A 13 41.51 -12.76 4.22
C ARG A 13 40.24 -12.12 3.64
N ARG A 14 39.46 -11.47 4.51
CA ARG A 14 38.23 -10.75 4.14
C ARG A 14 38.63 -9.38 3.60
N ASP A 15 39.04 -9.34 2.34
CA ASP A 15 39.22 -8.09 1.62
C ASP A 15 37.87 -7.74 0.99
N PHE A 16 37.07 -6.95 1.71
CA PHE A 16 35.78 -6.45 1.23
C PHE A 16 36.01 -5.58 0.00
N CYS A 17 35.73 -6.13 -1.18
CA CYS A 17 35.75 -5.37 -2.41
C CYS A 17 34.37 -4.70 -2.57
N LYS A 18 34.30 -3.49 -3.12
CA LYS A 18 33.02 -2.78 -3.38
C LYS A 18 32.03 -3.61 -4.22
N SER A 19 32.52 -4.60 -4.97
CA SER A 19 31.72 -5.58 -5.69
C SER A 19 30.84 -6.44 -4.76
N ASP A 20 31.25 -6.66 -3.52
CA ASP A 20 30.51 -7.48 -2.56
C ASP A 20 29.25 -6.76 -2.08
N VAL A 21 29.30 -5.44 -1.90
CA VAL A 21 28.12 -4.64 -1.56
C VAL A 21 27.14 -4.61 -2.74
N PHE A 22 27.63 -4.48 -3.97
CA PHE A 22 26.79 -4.53 -5.16
C PHE A 22 26.18 -5.93 -5.36
N ALA A 23 26.96 -6.99 -5.15
CA ALA A 23 26.47 -8.37 -5.18
C ALA A 23 25.49 -8.67 -4.04
N LEU A 24 25.70 -8.12 -2.84
CA LEU A 24 24.77 -8.24 -1.72
C LEU A 24 23.47 -7.50 -2.01
N ALA A 25 23.52 -6.29 -2.58
CA ALA A 25 22.35 -5.51 -2.97
C ALA A 25 21.53 -6.21 -4.07
N VAL A 26 22.19 -6.76 -5.09
CA VAL A 26 21.55 -7.60 -6.12
C VAL A 26 20.94 -8.87 -5.50
N ARG A 27 21.63 -9.48 -4.53
CA ARG A 27 21.15 -10.69 -3.85
C ARG A 27 19.98 -10.42 -2.94
N VAL A 28 19.91 -9.25 -2.28
CA VAL A 28 18.81 -8.80 -1.42
C VAL A 28 17.58 -8.39 -2.23
N LYS A 29 17.77 -7.71 -3.39
CA LYS A 29 16.67 -7.36 -4.32
C LYS A 29 15.93 -8.63 -4.78
N ARG A 30 16.70 -9.65 -5.19
CA ARG A 30 16.17 -10.95 -5.64
C ARG A 30 15.40 -11.76 -4.58
N ILE A 31 15.44 -11.39 -3.29
CA ILE A 31 14.69 -12.10 -2.23
C ILE A 31 13.28 -11.50 -2.06
N MET A 32 13.08 -10.23 -2.44
CA MET A 32 11.80 -9.54 -2.24
C MET A 32 10.81 -9.79 -3.39
N ALA A 33 11.28 -10.02 -4.62
CA ALA A 33 10.43 -10.53 -5.70
C ALA A 33 10.61 -12.03 -5.87
N SER A 34 9.86 -12.80 -5.09
CA SER A 34 9.76 -14.24 -5.36
C SER A 34 8.94 -14.45 -6.64
N PRO A 35 9.37 -15.32 -7.58
CA PRO A 35 8.60 -15.60 -8.78
C PRO A 35 7.24 -16.22 -8.39
N PRO A 36 6.11 -15.69 -8.91
CA PRO A 36 4.79 -16.24 -8.61
C PRO A 36 4.60 -17.59 -9.31
N GLU A 37 3.86 -18.53 -8.72
CA GLU A 37 3.59 -19.85 -9.34
C GLU A 37 2.95 -19.74 -10.74
N ILE A 38 2.15 -18.70 -10.95
CA ILE A 38 1.49 -18.39 -12.22
C ILE A 38 1.94 -17.00 -12.68
N CYS A 39 2.46 -16.93 -13.90
CA CYS A 39 2.91 -15.68 -14.50
C CYS A 39 1.72 -14.71 -14.64
N PRO A 40 1.77 -13.50 -14.05
CA PRO A 40 0.70 -12.52 -14.19
C PRO A 40 0.58 -11.96 -15.61
N ASN A 41 1.63 -12.02 -16.43
CA ASN A 41 1.63 -11.50 -17.80
C ASN A 41 0.92 -12.45 -18.80
N CYS A 42 1.21 -13.75 -18.73
CA CYS A 42 0.73 -14.73 -19.72
C CYS A 42 -0.08 -15.90 -19.15
N GLY A 43 -0.11 -16.09 -17.83
CA GLY A 43 -0.81 -17.20 -17.17
C GLY A 43 -0.07 -18.54 -17.19
N ALA A 44 1.17 -18.61 -17.66
CA ALA A 44 1.97 -19.84 -17.63
C ALA A 44 2.46 -20.18 -16.22
N LEU A 45 2.69 -21.46 -15.95
CA LEU A 45 3.36 -21.92 -14.73
C LEU A 45 4.82 -21.46 -14.72
N VAL A 46 5.24 -20.84 -13.62
CA VAL A 46 6.61 -20.36 -13.42
C VAL A 46 7.26 -21.19 -12.32
N PRO A 47 8.45 -21.78 -12.57
CA PRO A 47 9.21 -22.48 -11.54
C PRO A 47 9.67 -21.54 -10.43
N GLU A 48 9.70 -22.01 -9.17
CA GLU A 48 10.09 -21.22 -7.99
C GLU A 48 11.50 -20.60 -8.07
N THR A 49 12.39 -21.14 -8.92
CA THR A 49 13.76 -20.63 -9.11
C THR A 49 13.96 -19.86 -10.41
N ALA A 50 12.88 -19.59 -11.16
CA ALA A 50 12.97 -18.88 -12.43
C ALA A 50 13.24 -17.39 -12.22
N GLN A 51 14.15 -16.82 -13.02
CA GLN A 51 14.45 -15.38 -13.02
C GLN A 51 13.52 -14.59 -13.96
N ALA A 52 12.92 -15.28 -14.93
CA ALA A 52 11.96 -14.74 -15.88
C ALA A 52 11.02 -15.87 -16.34
N CYS A 53 9.82 -15.52 -16.79
CA CYS A 53 8.85 -16.46 -17.33
C CYS A 53 9.39 -17.09 -18.62
N PRO A 54 9.46 -18.43 -18.73
CA PRO A 54 10.00 -19.08 -19.92
C PRO A 54 9.16 -18.85 -21.18
N GLU A 55 7.85 -18.65 -21.02
CA GLU A 55 6.91 -18.49 -22.15
C GLU A 55 6.87 -17.06 -22.72
N CYS A 56 6.92 -16.03 -21.87
CA CYS A 56 6.72 -14.64 -22.31
C CYS A 56 7.87 -13.69 -21.97
N GLY A 57 8.87 -14.13 -21.19
CA GLY A 57 10.01 -13.31 -20.81
C GLY A 57 9.77 -12.28 -19.70
N ALA A 58 8.56 -12.20 -19.11
CA ALA A 58 8.30 -11.29 -17.99
C ALA A 58 9.11 -11.68 -16.75
N ASP A 59 9.67 -10.69 -16.06
CA ASP A 59 10.57 -10.85 -14.91
C ASP A 59 10.17 -9.95 -13.72
N GLU A 60 11.04 -9.88 -12.70
CA GLU A 60 10.84 -9.02 -11.54
C GLU A 60 10.65 -7.54 -11.89
N GLU A 61 11.36 -6.99 -12.87
CA GLU A 61 11.26 -5.55 -13.19
C GLU A 61 10.04 -5.24 -14.07
N THR A 62 9.64 -6.19 -14.90
CA THR A 62 8.61 -5.98 -15.93
C THR A 62 7.26 -6.60 -15.59
N GLY A 63 7.17 -7.51 -14.61
CA GLY A 63 5.94 -8.24 -14.38
C GLY A 63 5.70 -8.85 -13.00
N TRP A 64 6.69 -8.98 -12.12
CA TRP A 64 6.52 -9.67 -10.82
C TRP A 64 6.73 -8.79 -9.58
N ASN A 65 6.95 -7.47 -9.74
CA ASN A 65 6.99 -6.55 -8.62
C ASN A 65 5.62 -5.92 -8.34
N ASP A 66 5.49 -5.35 -7.14
CA ASP A 66 4.25 -4.71 -6.67
C ASP A 66 3.83 -3.54 -7.60
N THR A 67 4.79 -2.73 -8.06
CA THR A 67 4.52 -1.62 -9.00
C THR A 67 3.91 -2.09 -10.33
N ALA A 68 4.40 -3.20 -10.89
CA ALA A 68 3.90 -3.79 -12.13
C ALA A 68 2.50 -4.38 -11.92
N LEU A 69 2.22 -4.92 -10.73
CA LEU A 69 0.89 -5.36 -10.34
C LEU A 69 -0.09 -4.17 -10.23
N GLU A 70 0.31 -3.09 -9.56
CA GLU A 70 -0.47 -1.87 -9.39
C GLU A 70 -0.82 -1.23 -10.74
N GLN A 71 0.18 -1.08 -11.62
CA GLN A 71 -0.01 -0.59 -12.99
C GLN A 71 -1.00 -1.43 -13.79
N ARG A 72 -0.93 -2.76 -13.66
CA ARG A 72 -1.84 -3.68 -14.35
C ARG A 72 -3.28 -3.59 -13.84
N LEU A 73 -3.46 -3.35 -12.54
CA LEU A 73 -4.77 -3.15 -11.94
C LEU A 73 -5.32 -1.75 -12.22
N GLY A 74 -4.51 -0.84 -12.77
CA GLY A 74 -4.88 0.55 -13.02
C GLY A 74 -5.14 1.33 -11.72
N ILE A 75 -4.56 0.87 -10.61
CA ILE A 75 -4.67 1.53 -9.32
C ILE A 75 -3.52 2.54 -9.25
N ALA A 76 -3.83 3.78 -8.87
CA ALA A 76 -2.80 4.79 -8.64
C ALA A 76 -1.87 4.34 -7.51
N ASP A 77 -0.61 4.78 -7.57
CA ASP A 77 0.36 4.55 -6.50
C ASP A 77 -0.25 5.05 -5.18
N PRO A 78 -0.22 4.26 -4.09
CA PRO A 78 -0.77 4.66 -2.81
C PRO A 78 -0.19 6.00 -2.29
N ASP A 79 1.04 6.37 -2.69
CA ASP A 79 1.67 7.63 -2.30
C ASP A 79 1.23 8.83 -3.18
N ASP A 80 0.63 8.60 -4.36
CA ASP A 80 0.17 9.65 -5.30
C ASP A 80 -1.33 9.97 -5.13
N PHE A 81 -2.10 9.09 -4.47
CA PHE A 81 -3.53 9.29 -4.26
C PHE A 81 -3.84 10.35 -3.17
N ASP A 82 -4.24 11.55 -3.59
CA ASP A 82 -4.71 12.61 -2.69
C ASP A 82 -6.20 12.41 -2.31
N ALA A 83 -6.42 11.76 -1.16
CA ALA A 83 -7.75 11.53 -0.61
C ALA A 83 -8.50 12.82 -0.23
N GLU A 84 -7.80 13.90 0.11
CA GLU A 84 -8.41 15.16 0.50
C GLU A 84 -8.81 16.02 -0.70
N GLU A 85 -8.08 15.95 -1.81
CA GLU A 85 -8.47 16.52 -3.10
C GLU A 85 -9.68 15.81 -3.70
N TRP A 86 -9.64 14.48 -3.78
CA TRP A 86 -10.80 13.71 -4.25
C TRP A 86 -12.06 14.02 -3.43
N ALA A 87 -11.93 14.10 -2.10
CA ALA A 87 -13.03 14.46 -1.22
C ALA A 87 -13.54 15.90 -1.47
N ARG A 88 -12.68 16.84 -1.88
CA ARG A 88 -13.07 18.21 -2.22
C ARG A 88 -13.78 18.29 -3.58
N GLU A 89 -13.29 17.56 -4.57
CA GLU A 89 -13.86 17.54 -5.92
C GLU A 89 -15.20 16.81 -5.96
N GLU A 90 -15.29 15.63 -5.34
CA GLU A 90 -16.49 14.78 -5.38
C GLU A 90 -17.58 15.28 -4.41
N ALA A 91 -17.20 15.67 -3.19
CA ALA A 91 -18.19 16.15 -2.21
C ALA A 91 -18.60 17.61 -2.44
N GLY A 92 -17.89 18.34 -3.31
CA GLY A 92 -17.89 19.79 -3.34
C GLY A 92 -17.44 20.38 -1.99
N GLU A 93 -17.34 21.70 -1.90
CA GLU A 93 -17.06 22.39 -0.63
C GLU A 93 -18.19 22.10 0.37
N ALA A 94 -18.07 20.99 1.09
CA ALA A 94 -19.03 20.55 2.07
C ALA A 94 -18.99 21.58 3.19
N ARG A 95 -19.85 22.60 3.07
CA ARG A 95 -20.09 23.62 4.09
C ARG A 95 -20.49 22.89 5.35
N ARG A 96 -19.50 22.57 6.19
CA ARG A 96 -19.72 21.81 7.40
C ARG A 96 -20.55 22.70 8.32
N ARG A 97 -21.83 22.32 8.46
CA ARG A 97 -22.90 22.75 9.41
C ARG A 97 -24.04 23.56 8.77
N PRO A 98 -25.27 23.04 8.91
CA PRO A 98 -26.03 23.25 10.14
C PRO A 98 -26.60 21.98 10.81
N LEU A 99 -26.19 20.77 10.42
CA LEU A 99 -26.74 19.53 11.01
C LEU A 99 -26.46 19.40 12.51
N ALA A 100 -25.26 19.77 12.98
CA ALA A 100 -24.94 19.76 14.41
C ALA A 100 -25.82 20.75 15.20
N ALA A 101 -26.10 21.93 14.64
CA ALA A 101 -26.97 22.92 15.27
C ALA A 101 -28.43 22.45 15.33
N LEU A 102 -28.93 21.84 14.24
CA LEU A 102 -30.24 21.19 14.22
C LEU A 102 -30.33 20.08 15.27
N TRP A 103 -29.28 19.28 15.41
CA TRP A 103 -29.24 18.21 16.42
C TRP A 103 -29.31 18.76 17.85
N TRP A 104 -28.61 19.85 18.15
CA TRP A 104 -28.74 20.54 19.45
C TRP A 104 -30.14 21.09 19.69
N ILE A 105 -30.79 21.66 18.67
CA ILE A 105 -32.18 22.14 18.77
C ILE A 105 -33.12 20.96 19.06
N THR A 106 -33.02 19.87 18.31
CA THR A 106 -33.83 18.66 18.51
C THR A 106 -33.63 18.07 19.91
N ALA A 107 -32.37 17.94 20.37
CA ALA A 107 -32.05 17.44 21.70
C ALA A 107 -32.66 18.32 22.80
N THR A 108 -32.58 19.64 22.65
CA THR A 108 -33.15 20.61 23.60
C THR A 108 -34.68 20.51 23.64
N LEU A 109 -35.32 20.40 22.48
CA LEU A 109 -36.78 20.31 22.37
C LEU A 109 -37.31 19.02 22.99
N LEU A 110 -36.63 17.89 22.76
CA LEU A 110 -36.93 16.61 23.40
C LEU A 110 -36.75 16.67 24.93
N LEU A 111 -35.65 17.27 25.40
CA LEU A 111 -35.40 17.43 26.83
C LEU A 111 -36.52 18.25 27.50
N LEU A 112 -36.91 19.37 26.92
CA LEU A 112 -38.00 20.21 27.43
C LEU A 112 -39.35 19.47 27.42
N ALA A 113 -39.64 18.69 26.38
CA ALA A 113 -40.85 17.88 26.31
C ALA A 113 -40.90 16.85 27.45
N VAL A 114 -39.79 16.15 27.71
CA VAL A 114 -39.69 15.17 28.82
C VAL A 114 -39.85 15.87 30.16
N VAL A 115 -39.14 16.97 30.39
CA VAL A 115 -39.26 17.75 31.65
C VAL A 115 -40.69 18.25 31.85
N GLY A 116 -41.34 18.76 30.80
CA GLY A 116 -42.73 19.21 30.87
C GLY A 116 -43.71 18.09 31.22
N LEU A 117 -43.51 16.89 30.66
CA LEU A 117 -44.32 15.71 30.99
C LEU A 117 -44.11 15.26 32.44
N LEU A 118 -42.87 15.29 32.93
CA LEU A 118 -42.56 14.95 34.33
C LEU A 118 -43.21 15.95 35.28
N VAL A 119 -43.05 17.25 35.05
CA VAL A 119 -43.67 18.29 35.89
C VAL A 119 -45.19 18.16 35.88
N ARG A 120 -45.81 17.94 34.71
CA ARG A 120 -47.26 17.70 34.62
C ARG A 120 -47.70 16.46 35.39
N GLY A 121 -46.90 15.39 35.37
CA GLY A 121 -47.14 14.17 36.14
C GLY A 121 -47.01 14.39 37.65
N TYR A 122 -45.97 15.11 38.10
CA TYR A 122 -45.76 15.46 39.51
C TYR A 122 -46.83 16.40 40.06
N TRP A 123 -47.42 17.26 39.24
CA TRP A 123 -48.51 18.16 39.66
C TRP A 123 -49.89 17.48 39.69
N TRP A 124 -50.04 16.33 39.04
CA TRP A 124 -51.30 15.57 39.00
C TRP A 124 -51.41 14.54 40.13
N HIS A 125 -50.31 14.28 40.84
CA HIS A 125 -50.22 13.31 41.92
C HIS A 125 -50.01 14.01 43.27
#